data_AF-O26619-F1
#
_entry.id   AF-O26619-F1
#
_cell.length_a   1.000
_cell.length_b   1.000
_cell.length_c   1.000
_cell.angle_alpha   90.00
_cell.angle_beta   90.00
_cell.angle_gamma   90.00
#
_symmetry.space_group_name_H-M   'P 1'
#
loop_
_entity.id
_entity.type
_entity.pdbx_description
1 polymer ?
#
loop_
_entity_poly.entity_id
_entity_poly.type
_entity_poly.pdbx_seq_one_letter_code
_entity_poly.pdbx_strand_id
1 'polypeptide(L)'
;MILVVAIVGMMAPDNSQTGVESVDESSGSTGTESDIVVEDLQVVSEGYGSYSVKGKITPSIDFSYLEMHLKWYDSEGNLLYDDPLAWNINNAKAGQTVKFSAVDYIDTGTPSKVEVMIFDSLAADDSSAIYRTTVNV
;
A
#
# COMPACT_ATOMS: atom_id res chain seq x y z
N MET A 1 13.58 68.87 -18.43
CA MET A 1 14.69 67.97 -18.79
C MET A 1 15.76 68.09 -17.72
N ILE A 2 15.80 67.15 -16.78
CA ILE A 2 17.01 66.81 -16.01
C ILE A 2 16.96 65.30 -15.83
N LEU A 3 17.90 64.63 -16.50
CA LEU A 3 18.28 63.25 -16.28
C LEU A 3 19.32 63.26 -15.16
N VAL A 4 19.14 62.46 -14.13
CA VAL A 4 20.25 62.06 -13.26
C VAL A 4 20.25 60.54 -13.18
N VAL A 5 21.24 59.97 -13.87
CA VAL A 5 21.72 58.61 -13.67
C VAL A 5 22.92 58.73 -12.73
N ALA A 6 22.95 57.96 -11.66
CA ALA A 6 24.19 57.66 -10.94
C ALA A 6 24.16 56.19 -10.49
N ILE A 7 25.33 55.57 -10.63
CA ILE A 7 25.57 54.15 -10.84
C ILE A 7 26.40 53.63 -9.64
N VAL A 8 26.34 52.31 -9.45
CA VAL A 8 27.34 51.44 -8.81
C VAL A 8 27.27 51.27 -7.30
N GLY A 9 27.06 50.01 -6.93
CA GLY A 9 27.44 49.43 -5.65
C GLY A 9 27.33 47.91 -5.70
N MET A 10 28.26 47.25 -6.40
CA MET A 10 28.47 45.79 -6.28
C MET A 10 29.15 45.50 -4.95
N MET A 11 28.55 44.68 -4.09
CA MET A 11 29.23 43.82 -3.12
C MET A 11 28.27 42.68 -2.70
N ALA A 12 28.59 41.45 -3.09
CA ALA A 12 28.33 40.21 -2.35
C ALA A 12 29.72 39.63 -2.02
N PRO A 13 29.93 38.76 -1.00
CA PRO A 13 28.97 37.83 -0.40
C PRO A 13 29.03 37.76 1.14
N ASP A 14 28.05 37.13 1.79
CA ASP A 14 28.38 36.06 2.76
C ASP A 14 27.22 35.10 3.00
N ASN A 15 27.61 33.87 3.24
CA ASN A 15 26.88 32.62 3.24
C ASN A 15 26.47 32.26 4.67
N SER A 16 25.17 32.16 4.98
CA SER A 16 24.63 31.43 6.13
C SER A 16 23.10 31.39 6.08
N GLN A 17 22.50 30.33 5.56
CA GLN A 17 21.13 29.95 5.94
C GLN A 17 21.04 28.44 6.15
N THR A 18 20.96 28.08 7.42
CA THR A 18 20.65 26.75 7.95
C THR A 18 19.19 26.39 7.74
N GLY A 19 18.96 25.16 7.25
CA GLY A 19 17.84 24.24 7.56
C GLY A 19 16.43 24.72 7.21
N VAL A 20 15.51 23.90 6.71
CA VAL A 20 15.37 22.44 6.73
C VAL A 20 14.49 22.09 5.52
N GLU A 21 14.92 21.08 4.77
CA GLU A 21 14.15 20.43 3.72
C GLU A 21 12.99 19.65 4.34
N SER A 22 11.80 19.76 3.76
CA SER A 22 10.80 18.70 3.78
C SER A 22 9.96 18.89 2.52
N VAL A 23 10.51 18.41 1.42
CA VAL A 23 9.83 18.32 0.13
C VAL A 23 9.08 17.00 0.15
N ASP A 24 7.76 17.14 0.13
CA ASP A 24 6.75 16.41 -0.64
C ASP A 24 6.85 14.88 -0.83
N GLU A 25 5.65 14.29 -0.79
CA GLU A 25 5.33 12.87 -0.91
C GLU A 25 6.16 12.15 -1.99
N SER A 26 6.88 11.11 -1.58
CA SER A 26 7.39 10.10 -2.50
C SER A 26 6.87 8.76 -2.03
N SER A 27 5.66 8.41 -2.51
CA SER A 27 5.27 7.02 -2.70
C SER A 27 6.34 6.36 -3.55
N GLY A 28 7.28 5.69 -2.89
CA GLY A 28 8.28 4.87 -3.53
C GLY A 28 7.61 3.65 -4.18
N SER A 29 7.17 3.79 -5.42
CA SER A 29 6.92 2.66 -6.32
C SER A 29 7.95 2.72 -7.44
N THR A 30 9.18 2.33 -7.13
CA THR A 30 10.15 1.95 -8.16
C THR A 30 10.01 0.45 -8.43
N GLY A 31 9.59 0.09 -9.65
CA GLY A 31 9.82 -1.26 -10.18
C GLY A 31 8.57 -1.94 -10.72
N THR A 32 8.63 -2.27 -12.02
CA THR A 32 7.80 -3.23 -12.78
C THR A 32 6.30 -2.92 -12.81
N GLU A 33 5.69 -2.84 -14.01
CA GLU A 33 4.22 -2.87 -14.09
C GLU A 33 3.73 -4.14 -13.37
N SER A 34 2.92 -3.97 -12.32
CA SER A 34 2.34 -5.10 -11.60
C SER A 34 1.29 -5.76 -12.50
N ASP A 35 1.29 -7.10 -12.54
CA ASP A 35 0.33 -7.86 -13.34
C ASP A 35 -1.11 -7.81 -12.77
N ILE A 36 -1.29 -7.15 -11.63
CA ILE A 36 -2.59 -6.86 -11.04
C ILE A 36 -2.68 -5.40 -10.58
N VAL A 37 -3.89 -4.85 -10.65
CA VAL A 37 -4.24 -3.58 -10.03
C VAL A 37 -5.21 -3.85 -8.89
N VAL A 38 -4.91 -3.33 -7.70
CA VAL A 38 -5.75 -3.44 -6.51
C VAL A 38 -6.29 -2.07 -6.14
N GLU A 39 -7.60 -1.93 -6.03
CA GLU A 39 -8.29 -0.66 -5.80
C GLU A 39 -9.34 -0.79 -4.69
N ASP A 40 -9.75 0.36 -4.15
CA ASP A 40 -10.78 0.47 -3.10
C ASP A 40 -10.53 -0.45 -1.90
N LEU A 41 -9.26 -0.69 -1.58
CA LEU A 41 -8.85 -1.53 -0.47
C LEU A 41 -9.22 -0.86 0.85
N GLN A 42 -10.04 -1.52 1.65
CA GLN A 42 -10.49 -1.02 2.95
C GLN A 42 -10.60 -2.15 3.97
N VAL A 43 -10.35 -1.79 5.23
CA VAL A 43 -10.66 -2.65 6.38
C VAL A 43 -11.93 -2.14 7.05
N VAL A 44 -12.81 -3.06 7.45
CA VAL A 44 -14.04 -2.75 8.18
C VAL A 44 -14.09 -3.61 9.42
N SER A 45 -14.15 -3.00 10.60
CA SER A 45 -14.53 -3.72 11.81
C SER A 45 -16.02 -4.03 11.76
N GLU A 46 -16.36 -5.32 11.75
CA GLU A 46 -17.74 -5.82 11.75
C GLU A 46 -18.25 -6.06 13.20
N GLY A 47 -17.41 -5.75 14.19
CA GLY A 47 -17.67 -5.98 15.61
C GLY A 47 -17.32 -7.39 16.08
N TYR A 48 -17.29 -7.59 17.40
CA TYR A 48 -17.02 -8.89 18.04
C TYR A 48 -15.74 -9.59 17.56
N GLY A 49 -14.68 -8.83 17.26
CA GLY A 49 -13.42 -9.38 16.75
C GLY A 49 -13.43 -9.73 15.26
N SER A 50 -14.55 -9.54 14.54
CA SER A 50 -14.61 -9.73 13.09
C SER A 50 -14.12 -8.49 12.34
N TYR A 51 -13.25 -8.72 11.37
CA TYR A 51 -12.74 -7.70 10.46
C TYR A 51 -12.88 -8.17 9.02
N SER A 52 -13.39 -7.31 8.15
CA SER A 52 -13.43 -7.57 6.71
C SER A 52 -12.38 -6.76 5.98
N VAL A 53 -11.63 -7.41 5.08
CA VAL A 53 -10.80 -6.73 4.08
C VAL A 53 -11.53 -6.81 2.74
N LYS A 54 -11.89 -5.64 2.19
CA LYS A 54 -12.70 -5.51 0.97
C LYS A 54 -11.93 -4.71 -0.07
N GLY A 55 -12.17 -4.99 -1.34
CA GLY A 55 -11.58 -4.24 -2.43
C GLY A 55 -11.91 -4.83 -3.80
N LYS A 56 -11.13 -4.41 -4.79
CA LYS A 56 -11.21 -4.86 -6.18
C LYS A 56 -9.83 -5.28 -6.67
N ILE A 57 -9.78 -6.33 -7.47
CA ILE A 57 -8.59 -6.78 -8.19
C ILE A 57 -8.92 -6.78 -9.68
N THR A 58 -8.08 -6.15 -10.49
CA THR A 58 -8.14 -6.21 -11.96
C THR A 58 -6.82 -6.76 -12.49
N PRO A 59 -6.77 -8.01 -12.99
CA PRO A 59 -5.59 -8.55 -13.65
C PRO A 59 -5.29 -7.83 -14.96
N SER A 60 -4.00 -7.62 -15.29
CA SER A 60 -3.58 -7.19 -16.63
C SER A 60 -3.34 -8.38 -17.58
N ILE A 61 -3.13 -9.57 -17.02
CA ILE A 61 -2.99 -10.86 -17.72
C ILE A 61 -3.98 -11.91 -17.18
N ASP A 62 -4.10 -13.04 -17.89
CA ASP A 62 -4.86 -14.19 -17.40
C ASP A 62 -4.07 -14.94 -16.31
N PHE A 63 -4.71 -15.21 -15.18
CA PHE A 63 -4.17 -16.07 -14.12
C PHE A 63 -4.97 -17.36 -14.01
N SER A 64 -4.28 -18.50 -13.88
CA SER A 64 -4.94 -19.76 -13.54
C SER A 64 -5.50 -19.73 -12.11
N TYR A 65 -4.85 -18.99 -11.22
CA TYR A 65 -5.19 -18.90 -9.81
C TYR A 65 -4.70 -17.58 -9.21
N LEU A 66 -5.45 -17.05 -8.26
CA LEU A 66 -4.99 -16.01 -7.35
C LEU A 66 -5.41 -16.38 -5.92
N GLU A 67 -4.55 -16.12 -4.95
CA GLU A 67 -4.90 -16.19 -3.52
C GLU A 67 -4.42 -14.97 -2.75
N MET A 68 -5.06 -14.72 -1.62
CA MET A 68 -4.78 -13.62 -0.72
C MET A 68 -4.42 -14.15 0.66
N HIS A 69 -3.33 -13.61 1.22
CA HIS A 69 -2.94 -13.83 2.61
C HIS A 69 -3.11 -12.53 3.37
N LEU A 70 -3.53 -12.64 4.64
CA LEU A 70 -3.71 -11.51 5.54
C LEU A 70 -2.92 -11.72 6.82
N LYS A 71 -2.05 -10.76 7.15
CA LYS A 71 -1.34 -10.74 8.44
C LYS A 71 -1.75 -9.53 9.24
N TRP A 72 -2.31 -9.76 10.42
CA TRP A 72 -2.85 -8.71 11.28
C TRP A 72 -1.89 -8.40 12.40
N TYR A 73 -1.70 -7.10 12.65
CA TYR A 73 -0.76 -6.63 13.66
C TYR A 73 -1.41 -5.63 14.60
N ASP A 74 -0.94 -5.62 15.84
CA ASP A 74 -1.25 -4.54 16.79
C ASP A 74 -0.41 -3.28 16.52
N SER A 75 -0.65 -2.24 17.32
CA SER A 75 0.03 -0.95 17.21
C SER A 75 1.53 -1.00 17.54
N GLU A 76 1.98 -2.05 18.23
CA GLU A 76 3.39 -2.28 18.57
C GLU A 76 4.11 -3.08 17.46
N GLY A 77 3.36 -3.62 16.50
CA GLY A 77 3.86 -4.43 15.40
C GLY A 77 3.94 -5.92 15.72
N ASN A 78 3.31 -6.38 16.80
CA ASN A 78 3.21 -7.80 17.10
C ASN A 78 2.14 -8.44 16.19
N LEU A 79 2.43 -9.64 15.69
CA LEU A 79 1.48 -10.43 14.90
C LEU A 79 0.35 -10.93 15.80
N LEU A 80 -0.89 -10.59 15.45
CA LEU A 80 -2.10 -11.05 16.14
C LEU A 80 -2.68 -12.31 15.49
N TYR A 81 -2.69 -12.34 14.16
CA TYR A 81 -3.33 -13.39 13.37
C TYR A 81 -2.71 -13.46 11.98
N ASP A 82 -2.65 -14.66 11.41
CA ASP A 82 -2.09 -14.96 10.09
C ASP A 82 -3.06 -15.88 9.36
N ASP A 83 -3.73 -15.35 8.33
CA ASP A 83 -4.59 -16.12 7.44
C ASP A 83 -3.87 -16.37 6.10
N PRO A 84 -3.36 -17.59 5.89
CA PRO A 84 -2.66 -17.95 4.66
C PRO A 84 -3.61 -18.22 3.48
N LEU A 85 -4.94 -18.08 3.62
CA LEU A 85 -5.88 -18.26 2.52
C LEU A 85 -7.19 -17.49 2.75
N ALA A 86 -7.07 -16.18 2.94
CA ALA A 86 -8.20 -15.31 3.24
C ALA A 86 -9.20 -15.15 2.09
N TRP A 87 -8.70 -15.28 0.86
CA TRP A 87 -9.53 -15.28 -0.36
C TRP A 87 -8.79 -15.94 -1.50
N ASN A 88 -9.51 -16.58 -2.41
CA ASN A 88 -8.93 -17.11 -3.64
C ASN A 88 -9.93 -17.15 -4.80
N ILE A 89 -9.41 -17.20 -6.02
CA ILE A 89 -10.18 -17.40 -7.24
C ILE A 89 -9.39 -18.22 -8.26
N ASN A 90 -10.10 -19.04 -9.02
CA ASN A 90 -9.53 -19.73 -10.19
C ASN A 90 -9.89 -18.97 -11.46
N ASN A 91 -9.00 -19.03 -12.46
CA ASN A 91 -9.22 -18.49 -13.81
C ASN A 91 -9.56 -17.00 -13.85
N ALA A 92 -8.83 -16.16 -13.09
CA ALA A 92 -8.98 -14.71 -13.18
C ALA A 92 -8.54 -14.21 -14.56
N LYS A 93 -9.36 -13.35 -15.19
CA LYS A 93 -9.18 -12.93 -16.58
C LYS A 93 -8.62 -11.52 -16.70
N ALA A 94 -7.74 -11.33 -17.68
CA ALA A 94 -7.21 -10.03 -18.02
C ALA A 94 -8.35 -9.02 -18.25
N GLY A 95 -8.27 -7.85 -17.59
CA GLY A 95 -9.25 -6.78 -17.68
C GLY A 95 -10.58 -7.04 -16.95
N GLN A 96 -10.78 -8.22 -16.35
CA GLN A 96 -11.98 -8.49 -15.56
C GLN A 96 -11.76 -8.09 -14.10
N THR A 97 -12.41 -7.01 -13.67
CA THR A 97 -12.42 -6.61 -12.26
C THR A 97 -13.24 -7.57 -11.41
N VAL A 98 -12.63 -8.09 -10.34
CA VAL A 98 -13.26 -8.95 -9.34
C VAL A 98 -13.33 -8.19 -8.02
N LYS A 99 -14.52 -8.13 -7.42
CA LYS A 99 -14.69 -7.66 -6.05
C LYS A 99 -14.43 -8.81 -5.09
N PHE A 100 -13.70 -8.54 -4.01
CA PHE A 100 -13.45 -9.52 -2.97
C PHE A 100 -13.90 -8.99 -1.60
N SER A 101 -14.15 -9.92 -0.69
CA SER A 101 -14.39 -9.68 0.73
C SER A 101 -13.83 -10.88 1.49
N ALA A 102 -12.69 -10.69 2.14
CA ALA A 102 -12.13 -11.64 3.09
C ALA A 102 -12.60 -11.25 4.50
N VAL A 103 -12.90 -12.22 5.36
CA VAL A 103 -13.37 -11.97 6.72
C VAL A 103 -12.56 -12.82 7.68
N ASP A 104 -11.86 -12.13 8.59
CA ASP A 104 -11.11 -12.74 9.67
C ASP A 104 -11.78 -12.50 11.02
N TYR A 105 -11.51 -13.42 11.95
CA TYR A 105 -11.89 -13.29 13.34
C TYR A 105 -10.63 -13.24 14.20
N ILE A 106 -10.47 -12.16 14.94
CA ILE A 106 -9.27 -11.85 15.72
C ILE A 106 -9.69 -11.57 17.17
N ASP A 107 -9.36 -12.48 18.07
CA ASP A 107 -9.64 -12.38 19.51
C ASP A 107 -8.37 -12.28 20.37
N THR A 108 -7.20 -12.26 19.73
CA THR A 108 -5.88 -12.20 20.36
C THR A 108 -5.43 -10.76 20.69
N GLY A 109 -6.15 -9.74 20.22
CA GLY A 109 -5.83 -8.34 20.46
C GLY A 109 -6.66 -7.38 19.61
N THR A 110 -6.27 -6.10 19.60
CA THR A 110 -6.87 -5.08 18.73
C THR A 110 -5.94 -4.80 17.55
N PRO A 111 -6.33 -5.16 16.31
CA PRO A 111 -5.54 -4.82 15.14
C PRO A 111 -5.45 -3.32 14.91
N SER A 112 -4.27 -2.84 14.51
CA SER A 112 -4.06 -1.48 14.01
C SER A 112 -3.73 -1.45 12.53
N LYS A 113 -3.26 -2.57 11.97
CA LYS A 113 -2.95 -2.71 10.54
C LYS A 113 -3.07 -4.16 10.09
N VAL A 114 -3.26 -4.33 8.79
CA VAL A 114 -3.20 -5.61 8.08
C VAL A 114 -2.24 -5.51 6.90
N GLU A 115 -1.37 -6.50 6.73
CA GLU A 115 -0.62 -6.71 5.51
C GLU A 115 -1.45 -7.58 4.57
N VAL A 116 -1.68 -7.09 3.36
CA VAL A 116 -2.42 -7.79 2.29
C VAL A 116 -1.42 -8.24 1.24
N MET A 117 -1.35 -9.54 1.02
CA MET A 117 -0.48 -10.14 0.01
C MET A 117 -1.32 -10.95 -0.98
N ILE A 118 -0.98 -10.85 -2.27
CA ILE A 118 -1.63 -11.65 -3.32
C ILE A 118 -0.57 -12.46 -4.06
N PHE A 119 -0.90 -13.70 -4.37
CA PHE A 119 -0.05 -14.69 -5.03
C PHE A 119 -0.77 -15.25 -6.27
N ASP A 120 -0.03 -15.66 -7.29
CA ASP A 120 -0.54 -16.28 -8.52
C ASP A 120 -0.59 -17.82 -8.48
N SER A 121 -0.20 -18.37 -7.34
CA SER A 121 -0.06 -19.80 -7.07
C SER A 121 -0.17 -20.00 -5.56
N LEU A 122 -0.16 -21.26 -5.11
CA LEU A 122 -0.08 -21.55 -3.67
C LEU A 122 1.22 -20.95 -3.12
N ALA A 123 1.10 -20.05 -2.15
CA ALA A 123 2.25 -19.36 -1.61
C ALA A 123 3.25 -20.33 -0.96
N ALA A 124 4.51 -20.25 -1.36
CA ALA A 124 5.60 -20.96 -0.72
C ALA A 124 6.09 -20.21 0.53
N ASP A 125 6.17 -18.88 0.41
CA ASP A 125 6.49 -17.91 1.46
C ASP A 125 6.08 -16.50 1.01
N ASP A 126 6.09 -15.53 1.94
CA ASP A 126 5.65 -14.17 1.67
C ASP A 126 6.41 -13.48 0.52
N SER A 127 7.68 -13.84 0.26
CA SER A 127 8.51 -13.19 -0.76
C SER A 127 8.04 -13.47 -2.19
N SER A 128 7.21 -14.50 -2.36
CA SER A 128 6.58 -14.86 -3.64
C SER A 128 5.34 -14.02 -3.96
N ALA A 129 4.92 -13.09 -3.10
CA ALA A 129 3.77 -12.24 -3.33
C ALA A 129 3.99 -11.34 -4.58
N ILE A 130 3.04 -11.37 -5.51
CA ILE A 130 3.02 -10.51 -6.71
C ILE A 130 2.45 -9.11 -6.42
N TYR A 131 1.80 -8.97 -5.26
CA TYR A 131 1.34 -7.71 -4.71
C TYR A 131 1.44 -7.75 -3.19
N ARG A 132 1.85 -6.64 -2.60
CA ARG A 132 1.95 -6.47 -1.15
C ARG A 132 1.63 -5.03 -0.78
N THR A 133 0.77 -4.85 0.20
CA THR A 133 0.51 -3.54 0.80
C THR A 133 0.15 -3.67 2.27
N THR A 134 0.21 -2.56 3.00
CA THR A 134 -0.27 -2.45 4.37
C THR A 134 -1.44 -1.47 4.44
N VAL A 135 -2.51 -1.85 5.14
CA VAL A 135 -3.68 -1.02 5.34
C VAL A 135 -3.88 -0.82 6.83
N ASN A 136 -4.11 0.42 7.24
CA ASN A 136 -4.46 0.73 8.63
C ASN A 136 -5.94 0.39 8.88
N VAL A 137 -6.22 -0.06 10.10
CA VAL A 137 -7.56 -0.43 10.58
C VAL A 137 -8.25 0.75 11.26
#